data_AF-A0A931ZWK0-F1
#
_entry.id   AF-A0A931ZWK0-F1
#
_cell.length_a   1.000
_cell.length_b   1.000
_cell.length_c   1.000
_cell.angle_alpha   90.00
_cell.angle_beta   90.00
_cell.angle_gamma   90.00
#
_symmetry.space_group_name_H-M   'P 1'
#
loop_
_entity.id
_entity.type
_entity.pdbx_description
1 polymer ?
#
loop_
_entity_poly.entity_id
_entity_poly.type
_entity_poly.pdbx_seq_one_letter_code
_entity_poly.pdbx_strand_id
1 'polypeptide(L)'
;MATGQHPDPDFLPVAEFEVDSVEPARSGFVLRGFGADAAEYRLDMHLDMRVDPKTQTVLGEILSQSEWRIWRRAPRQLRARQPGRSPSPAR
;
A
#
# COMPACT_ATOMS: atom_id res chain seq x y z
N MET A 1 17.78 0.69 -1.58
CA MET A 1 17.46 -0.24 -2.68
C MET A 1 16.78 -1.46 -2.08
N ALA A 2 15.51 -1.33 -1.69
CA ALA A 2 14.77 -2.43 -1.08
C ALA A 2 14.55 -3.54 -2.13
N THR A 3 14.76 -4.78 -1.71
CA THR A 3 14.71 -5.99 -2.53
C THR A 3 13.41 -6.08 -3.32
N GLY A 4 13.51 -6.19 -4.64
CA GLY A 4 12.40 -6.34 -5.56
C GLY A 4 11.67 -7.66 -5.34
N GLN A 5 10.74 -7.65 -4.39
CA GLN A 5 9.74 -8.70 -4.28
C GLN A 5 8.88 -8.60 -5.53
N HIS A 6 9.01 -9.60 -6.42
CA HIS A 6 8.13 -9.70 -7.58
C HIS A 6 6.68 -9.62 -7.09
N PRO A 7 5.90 -8.63 -7.53
CA PRO A 7 4.52 -8.51 -7.08
C PRO A 7 3.77 -9.79 -7.47
N ASP A 8 3.00 -10.33 -6.51
CA ASP A 8 2.07 -11.42 -6.80
C ASP A 8 1.25 -11.01 -8.04
N PRO A 9 1.31 -11.77 -9.16
CA PRO A 9 0.69 -11.36 -10.43
C PRO A 9 -0.82 -11.15 -10.32
N ASP A 10 -1.43 -11.66 -9.24
CA ASP A 10 -2.82 -11.44 -8.88
C ASP A 10 -3.15 -10.02 -8.40
N PHE A 11 -2.15 -9.22 -8.07
CA PHE A 11 -2.27 -7.88 -7.51
C PHE A 11 -1.72 -6.81 -8.46
N LEU A 12 -2.47 -5.74 -8.61
CA LEU A 12 -2.12 -4.56 -9.37
C LEU A 12 -1.72 -3.44 -8.40
N PRO A 13 -0.66 -2.66 -8.71
CA PRO A 13 -0.30 -1.51 -7.89
C PRO A 13 -1.44 -0.48 -7.92
N VAL A 14 -1.68 0.17 -6.78
CA VAL A 14 -2.70 1.22 -6.61
C VAL A 14 -2.04 2.55 -6.31
N ALA A 15 -1.10 2.54 -5.36
CA ALA A 15 -0.44 3.75 -4.88
C ALA A 15 0.90 3.38 -4.23
N GLU A 16 1.85 4.29 -4.31
CA GLU A 16 3.11 4.25 -3.59
C GLU A 16 3.44 5.68 -3.17
N PHE A 17 3.67 5.87 -1.87
CA PHE A 17 3.99 7.19 -1.32
C PHE A 17 4.88 7.06 -0.08
N GLU A 18 5.76 8.04 0.10
CA GLU A 18 6.53 8.24 1.31
C GLU A 18 5.69 9.04 2.31
N VAL A 19 5.68 8.63 3.58
CA VAL A 19 4.94 9.33 4.62
C VAL A 19 5.72 10.56 5.07
N ASP A 20 5.08 11.73 5.03
CA ASP A 20 5.66 12.98 5.53
C ASP A 20 5.04 13.45 6.85
N SER A 21 3.84 12.94 7.16
CA SER A 21 3.07 13.36 8.32
C SER A 21 2.21 12.22 8.86
N VAL A 22 2.18 12.13 10.18
CA VAL A 22 1.40 11.14 10.92
C VAL A 22 0.66 11.86 12.04
N GLU A 23 -0.67 11.82 11.98
CA GLU A 23 -1.55 12.40 12.97
C GLU A 23 -2.19 11.28 13.81
N PRO A 24 -2.05 11.27 15.15
CA PRO A 24 -2.78 10.33 15.99
C PRO A 24 -4.28 10.61 15.91
N ALA A 25 -5.06 9.56 15.66
CA ALA A 25 -6.52 9.59 15.67
C ALA A 25 -7.07 8.82 16.88
N ARG A 26 -8.38 8.96 17.13
CA ARG A 26 -9.06 8.31 18.28
C ARG A 26 -8.84 6.79 18.36
N SER A 27 -8.65 6.14 17.22
CA SER A 27 -8.53 4.69 17.09
C SER A 27 -7.46 4.30 16.07
N GLY A 28 -6.33 5.00 16.04
CA GLY A 28 -5.25 4.72 15.09
C GLY A 28 -4.53 5.99 14.64
N PHE A 29 -4.28 6.12 13.34
CA PHE A 29 -3.47 7.19 12.77
C PHE A 29 -3.98 7.59 11.39
N VAL A 30 -3.80 8.87 11.05
CA VAL A 30 -3.93 9.36 9.68
C VAL A 30 -2.52 9.63 9.17
N LEU A 31 -2.17 9.01 8.05
CA LEU A 31 -0.87 9.17 7.38
C LEU A 31 -1.10 9.98 6.12
N ARG A 32 -0.20 10.91 5.83
CA ARG A 32 -0.17 11.62 4.55
C ARG A 32 1.23 11.65 3.96
N GLY A 33 1.27 11.95 2.68
CA GLY A 33 2.50 12.05 1.92
C GLY A 33 2.25 12.27 0.45
N PHE A 34 3.33 12.33 -0.33
CA PHE A 34 3.27 12.52 -1.77
C PHE A 34 3.76 11.28 -2.50
N GLY A 35 3.04 10.90 -3.55
CA GLY A 35 3.46 9.84 -4.45
C GLY A 35 4.37 10.36 -5.56
N ALA A 36 4.95 9.43 -6.33
CA ALA A 36 5.77 9.76 -7.50
C ALA A 36 4.99 10.48 -8.63
N ASP A 37 3.66 10.42 -8.58
CA ASP A 37 2.73 11.15 -9.45
C ASP A 37 2.45 12.59 -8.98
N ALA A 38 3.14 13.05 -7.92
CA ALA A 38 2.94 14.33 -7.24
C ALA A 38 1.53 14.54 -6.66
N ALA A 39 0.73 13.48 -6.55
CA ALA A 39 -0.54 13.53 -5.84
C ALA A 39 -0.31 13.44 -4.32
N GLU A 40 -1.13 14.16 -3.55
CA GLU A 40 -1.21 13.96 -2.09
C GLU A 40 -2.02 12.70 -1.82
N TYR A 41 -1.45 11.81 -1.01
CA TYR A 41 -2.10 10.61 -0.52
C TYR A 41 -2.47 10.79 0.94
N ARG A 42 -3.65 10.29 1.30
CA ARG A 42 -4.11 10.17 2.68
C ARG A 42 -4.53 8.73 2.94
N LEU A 43 -3.99 8.15 4.01
CA LEU A 43 -4.32 6.82 4.48
C LEU A 43 -4.81 6.88 5.93
N ASP A 44 -6.03 6.42 6.17
CA ASP A 44 -6.60 6.29 7.50
C ASP A 44 -6.36 4.85 8.01
N MET A 45 -5.52 4.71 9.04
CA MET A 45 -5.23 3.44 9.70
C MET A 45 -6.06 3.31 10.98
N HIS A 46 -6.84 2.23 11.08
CA HIS A 46 -7.60 1.89 12.27
C HIS A 46 -6.91 0.77 13.07
N LEU A 47 -6.89 0.91 14.39
CA LEU A 47 -6.42 -0.10 15.35
C LEU A 47 -7.60 -0.49 16.25
N ASP A 48 -7.98 -1.77 16.21
CA ASP A 48 -9.09 -2.31 17.01
C ASP A 48 -8.76 -2.35 18.51
N MET A 49 -7.49 -2.27 18.86
CA MET A 49 -7.02 -2.27 20.25
C MET A 49 -6.77 -0.85 20.75
N ARG A 50 -6.98 -0.64 22.05
CA ARG A 50 -6.55 0.59 22.71
C ARG A 50 -5.02 0.58 22.81
N VAL A 51 -4.41 1.68 22.36
CA VAL A 51 -2.98 1.92 22.47
C VAL A 51 -2.77 2.97 23.55
N ASP A 52 -1.89 2.70 24.51
CA ASP A 52 -1.54 3.68 25.53
C ASP A 52 -0.74 4.85 24.91
N PRO A 53 -0.71 6.03 25.54
CA PRO A 53 -0.06 7.21 24.95
C PRO A 53 1.41 7.01 24.59
N LYS A 54 2.16 6.25 25.39
CA LYS A 54 3.60 6.02 25.13
C LYS A 54 3.78 5.16 23.89
N THR A 55 3.02 4.08 23.79
CA THR A 55 3.03 3.21 22.60
C THR A 55 2.55 3.97 21.37
N GLN A 56 1.56 4.87 21.51
CA GLN A 56 1.07 5.70 20.41
C GLN A 56 2.17 6.62 19.86
N THR A 57 2.98 7.25 20.71
CA THR A 57 4.13 8.05 20.28
C THR A 57 5.15 7.22 19.51
N VAL A 58 5.52 6.05 20.03
CA VAL A 58 6.50 5.16 19.38
C VAL A 58 5.99 4.68 18.02
N LEU A 59 4.72 4.28 17.93
CA LEU A 59 4.11 3.90 16.65
C LEU A 59 4.06 5.07 15.67
N GLY A 60 3.73 6.28 16.14
CA GLY A 60 3.73 7.47 15.30
C GLY A 60 5.09 7.73 14.66
N GLU A 61 6.17 7.61 15.43
CA GLU A 61 7.54 7.79 14.94
C GLU A 61 7.97 6.70 13.95
N ILE A 62 7.55 5.45 14.17
CA ILE A 62 7.81 4.37 13.22
C ILE A 62 7.07 4.64 11.90
N LEU A 63 5.81 5.08 11.98
CA LEU A 63 4.98 5.35 10.82
C LEU A 63 5.48 6.57 10.03
N SER A 64 6.04 7.60 10.68
CA SER A 64 6.55 8.81 10.00
C SER A 64 7.82 8.53 9.18
N GLN A 65 8.51 7.42 9.46
CA GLN A 65 9.71 7.00 8.74
C GLN A 65 9.43 5.80 7.81
N SER A 66 8.19 5.65 7.37
CA SER A 66 7.74 4.49 6.58
C SER A 66 7.35 4.88 5.15
N GLU A 67 7.47 3.90 4.26
CA GLU A 67 7.02 3.98 2.87
C GLU A 67 5.87 2.98 2.68
N TRP A 68 4.80 3.42 2.02
CA TRP A 68 3.60 2.60 1.84
C TRP A 68 3.42 2.25 0.37
N ARG A 69 3.31 0.94 0.09
CA ARG A 69 2.96 0.40 -1.22
C ARG A 69 1.62 -0.32 -1.14
N ILE A 70 0.61 0.25 -1.77
CA ILE A 70 -0.75 -0.29 -1.78
C ILE A 70 -0.98 -1.05 -3.07
N TRP A 71 -1.36 -2.31 -2.93
CA TRP A 71 -1.68 -3.21 -4.04
C TRP A 71 -3.12 -3.70 -3.91
N ARG A 72 -3.84 -3.82 -5.03
CA ARG A 72 -5.20 -4.37 -5.07
C ARG A 72 -5.23 -5.65 -5.85
N ARG A 73 -5.95 -6.64 -5.35
CA ARG A 73 -6.22 -7.85 -6.13
C ARG A 73 -7.11 -7.51 -7.33
N ALA A 74 -6.70 -7.88 -8.55
CA ALA A 74 -7.52 -7.63 -9.73
C ALA A 74 -8.87 -8.36 -9.59
N PRO A 75 -10.02 -7.68 -9.82
CA PRO A 75 -11.32 -8.34 -9.89
C PRO A 75 -11.27 -9.52 -10.85
N ARG A 76 -11.93 -10.65 -10.53
CA ARG A 76 -11.92 -11.87 -11.35
C ARG A 76 -12.25 -11.61 -12.84
N GLN A 77 -13.06 -10.60 -13.13
CA GLN A 77 -13.45 -10.17 -14.48
C GLN A 77 -12.28 -9.61 -15.32
N LEU A 78 -11.28 -8.99 -14.68
CA LEU A 78 -10.06 -8.50 -15.33
C LEU A 78 -9.02 -9.61 -15.55
N ARG A 79 -9.03 -10.66 -14.70
CA ARG A 79 -8.13 -11.82 -14.84
C ARG A 79 -8.48 -12.69 -16.05
N ALA A 80 -9.76 -12.85 -16.36
CA ALA A 80 -10.21 -13.64 -17.52
C ALA A 80 -9.86 -13.00 -18.88
N ARG A 81 -9.40 -11.75 -18.87
CA ARG A 81 -9.10 -10.96 -20.05
C ARG A 81 -7.63 -10.94 -20.44
N GLN A 82 -6.73 -11.70 -19.81
CA GLN A 82 -5.37 -11.90 -20.32
C GLN A 82 -5.41 -12.83 -21.55
N PRO A 83 -5.29 -12.31 -22.79
CA PRO A 83 -5.31 -13.09 -24.01
C PRO A 83 -3.87 -13.17 -24.52
N GLY A 84 -3.10 -14.16 -24.08
CA GLY A 84 -1.65 -14.11 -24.38
C GLY A 84 -0.86 -15.40 -24.28
N ARG A 85 -1.51 -16.55 -24.05
CA ARG A 85 -0.87 -17.85 -24.29
C ARG A 85 -1.52 -18.49 -25.50
N SER A 86 -1.15 -17.98 -26.68
CA SER A 86 -1.45 -18.68 -27.94
C SER A 86 -0.68 -20.00 -27.95
N PRO A 87 -1.32 -21.15 -28.14
CA PRO A 87 -0.60 -22.36 -28.48
C PRO A 87 -0.03 -22.17 -29.88
N SER A 88 1.29 -22.16 -29.99
CA SER A 88 1.98 -22.20 -31.29
C SER A 88 1.57 -23.49 -32.00
N PRO A 89 1.04 -23.45 -33.25
CA PRO A 89 0.81 -24.67 -34.00
C PRO A 89 2.18 -25.19 -34.46
N ALA A 90 2.56 -26.36 -33.96
CA ALA A 90 3.68 -27.10 -34.49
C ALA A 90 3.42 -27.41 -35.97
N ARG A 91 4.35 -27.03 -36.83
CA ARG A 91 4.50 -27.56 -38.20
C ARG A 91 5.59 -28.60 -38.20
#